data_AF-A0A6N2K4E6-F1
#
_entry.id   AF-A0A6N2K4E6-F1
#
_cell.length_a   1.000
_cell.length_b   1.000
_cell.length_c   1.000
_cell.angle_alpha   90.00
_cell.angle_beta   90.00
_cell.angle_gamma   90.00
#
_symmetry.space_group_name_H-M   'P 1'
#
loop_
_entity.id
_entity.type
_entity.pdbx_description
1 polymer ?
#
loop_
_entity_poly.entity_id
_entity_poly.type
_entity_poly.pdbx_seq_one_letter_code
_entity_poly.pdbx_strand_id
1 'polypeptide(L)'
;MDWSRDRRRRPLEKVLELLLDTFHVVSKVEKLIKELPSVPADWSNGDVNLAQKSVVSNGSIENGANVRETQSMLLERIASEMNRLKFYIAHAQNLPFIQNMEKRIQSASLLLDASLGHCFVGGLEHRDESVIYNCLRAYAAIDNTSSAEEIFRTTVVAPLVQRIIPHGSSGVAAGASGDGLENDYQEIKTCINEGCKFLLEISSAENSGLHVFDFLANSILKEVLSAIQKGKPGAFSPGRPTEFLINYKSSLDFLVHLEGYCPSRSSVTKFRAEAIYNEFMKQWNVGVYFSLRFQEIAGALDSALAATSLIPVQNSHSGHQNSQDFTLRQSVTLLESLRSCWREDVLIFSCADKFLRLTLQLLSRFSNWLSSGLDARKTGNTSSSSGYEWAASAAPNDFLYIIHDINCLVTEVCGDYLDHVLQLLSSCSIDVLDLVKKSILQGGQSLNGLIPLAINAITEALVDESVKGLKDVKAIATTFRMTNKPIPSRHSLYVSGLLTPLKKDFLDMEKHNPYLTKETIE
;
A
#
# COMPACT_ATOMS: atom_id res chain seq x y z
N MET A 1 -49.82 -62.33 4.36
CA MET A 1 -48.73 -62.35 5.37
C MET A 1 -47.33 -62.03 4.80
N ASP A 2 -47.13 -61.91 3.48
CA ASP A 2 -45.76 -61.75 2.93
C ASP A 2 -45.23 -60.31 2.81
N TRP A 3 -46.09 -59.31 2.69
CA TRP A 3 -45.66 -57.93 2.42
C TRP A 3 -44.93 -57.24 3.59
N SER A 4 -45.07 -57.76 4.81
CA SER A 4 -44.50 -57.14 6.03
C SER A 4 -43.15 -57.73 6.44
N ARG A 5 -42.75 -58.91 5.93
CA ARG A 5 -41.40 -59.47 6.11
C ARG A 5 -40.41 -58.85 5.13
N ASP A 6 -40.86 -58.58 3.91
CA ASP A 6 -40.04 -58.03 2.83
C ASP A 6 -39.61 -56.56 3.06
N ARG A 7 -40.44 -55.76 3.75
CA ARG A 7 -40.06 -54.38 4.17
C ARG A 7 -39.02 -54.33 5.31
N ARG A 8 -38.90 -55.38 6.12
CA ARG A 8 -37.93 -55.46 7.24
C ARG A 8 -36.62 -56.16 6.87
N ARG A 9 -36.60 -56.98 5.81
CA ARG A 9 -35.36 -57.59 5.28
C ARG A 9 -34.48 -56.60 4.52
N ARG A 10 -35.08 -55.77 3.67
CA ARG A 10 -34.33 -54.80 2.84
C ARG A 10 -33.41 -53.85 3.62
N PRO A 11 -33.78 -53.32 4.80
CA PRO A 11 -32.86 -52.53 5.63
C PRO A 11 -31.72 -53.36 6.23
N LEU A 12 -31.99 -54.61 6.64
CA LEU A 12 -31.00 -55.49 7.26
C LEU A 12 -29.98 -56.02 6.26
N GLU A 13 -30.43 -56.36 5.05
CA GLU A 13 -29.59 -56.76 3.91
C GLU A 13 -28.66 -55.61 3.50
N LYS A 14 -29.19 -54.38 3.39
CA LYS A 14 -28.38 -53.19 3.10
C LYS A 14 -27.32 -52.90 4.17
N VAL A 15 -27.64 -53.12 5.45
CA VAL A 15 -26.67 -52.95 6.55
C VAL A 15 -25.61 -54.05 6.53
N LEU A 16 -25.97 -55.29 6.17
CA LEU A 16 -25.03 -56.40 6.06
C LEU A 16 -24.09 -56.24 4.85
N GLU A 17 -24.62 -55.80 3.70
CA GLU A 17 -23.83 -55.43 2.52
C GLU A 17 -22.84 -54.32 2.86
N LEU A 18 -23.29 -53.25 3.53
CA LEU A 18 -22.43 -52.15 3.97
C LEU A 18 -21.32 -52.63 4.92
N LEU A 19 -21.61 -53.59 5.81
CA LEU A 19 -20.64 -54.15 6.75
C LEU A 19 -19.59 -55.01 6.04
N LEU A 20 -20.02 -55.86 5.10
CA LEU A 20 -19.14 -56.68 4.28
C LEU A 20 -18.25 -55.83 3.39
N ASP A 21 -18.82 -54.81 2.74
CA ASP A 21 -18.08 -53.87 1.89
C ASP A 21 -17.04 -53.10 2.70
N THR A 22 -17.41 -52.59 3.88
CA THR A 22 -16.47 -51.88 4.76
C THR A 22 -15.31 -52.80 5.19
N PHE A 23 -15.60 -54.03 5.62
CA PHE A 23 -14.57 -54.99 6.03
C PHE A 23 -13.65 -55.39 4.88
N HIS A 24 -14.21 -55.59 3.68
CA HIS A 24 -13.45 -55.90 2.48
C HIS A 24 -12.49 -54.75 2.12
N VAL A 25 -12.97 -53.50 2.17
CA VAL A 25 -12.14 -52.32 1.88
C VAL A 25 -11.02 -52.17 2.91
N VAL A 26 -11.30 -52.30 4.21
CA VAL A 26 -10.27 -52.26 5.27
C VAL A 26 -9.21 -53.34 5.04
N SER A 27 -9.63 -54.58 4.77
CA SER A 27 -8.70 -55.70 4.54
C SER A 27 -7.87 -55.49 3.27
N LYS A 28 -8.46 -54.89 2.23
CA LYS A 28 -7.77 -54.54 0.98
C LYS A 28 -6.71 -53.45 1.23
N VAL A 29 -7.07 -52.39 1.96
CA VAL A 29 -6.14 -51.32 2.35
C VAL A 29 -4.97 -51.89 3.13
N GLU A 30 -5.22 -52.71 4.16
CA GLU A 30 -4.16 -53.32 4.96
C GLU A 30 -3.25 -54.24 4.15
N LYS A 31 -3.83 -54.97 3.18
CA LYS A 31 -3.03 -55.81 2.28
C LYS A 31 -2.13 -54.96 1.38
N LEU A 32 -2.66 -53.90 0.78
CA LEU A 32 -1.89 -52.99 -0.07
C LEU A 32 -0.81 -52.25 0.73
N ILE A 33 -1.09 -51.87 1.98
CA ILE A 33 -0.09 -51.27 2.88
C ILE A 33 1.04 -52.26 3.19
N LYS A 34 0.75 -53.57 3.33
CA LYS A 34 1.80 -54.60 3.52
C LYS A 34 2.66 -54.83 2.27
N GLU A 35 2.17 -54.43 1.09
CA GLU A 35 2.92 -54.49 -0.17
C GLU A 35 3.83 -53.27 -0.37
N LEU A 36 3.75 -52.24 0.49
CA LEU A 36 4.70 -51.13 0.49
C LEU A 36 6.09 -51.67 0.86
N PRO A 37 7.15 -51.33 0.10
CA PRO A 37 8.51 -51.68 0.48
C PRO A 37 8.79 -51.11 1.87
N SER A 38 9.34 -51.94 2.77
CA SER A 38 9.67 -51.53 4.13
C SER A 38 10.56 -50.29 4.09
N VAL A 39 10.12 -49.21 4.72
CA VAL A 39 10.92 -48.00 4.95
C VAL A 39 12.27 -48.45 5.54
N PRO A 40 13.42 -48.20 4.88
CA PRO A 40 14.70 -48.57 5.44
C PRO A 40 14.89 -47.88 6.79
N ALA A 41 15.22 -48.65 7.83
CA ALA A 41 15.37 -48.17 9.20
C ALA A 41 16.56 -47.20 9.43
N ASP A 42 17.36 -46.91 8.40
CA ASP A 42 18.63 -46.17 8.53
C ASP A 42 18.53 -44.64 8.44
N TRP A 43 17.33 -44.07 8.25
CA TRP A 43 17.19 -42.63 7.99
C TRP A 43 16.79 -41.82 9.24
N SER A 44 16.74 -42.49 10.40
CA SER A 44 16.66 -41.88 11.72
C SER A 44 18.07 -41.55 12.21
N ASN A 45 18.59 -40.38 11.84
CA ASN A 45 19.30 -39.47 12.76
C ASN A 45 19.81 -38.27 11.97
N GLY A 46 19.38 -37.07 12.38
CA GLY A 46 20.15 -35.88 12.12
C GLY A 46 21.47 -35.98 12.88
N ASP A 47 22.57 -36.11 12.16
CA ASP A 47 23.77 -35.36 12.52
C ASP A 47 24.78 -35.29 11.37
N VAL A 48 25.48 -34.16 11.40
CA VAL A 48 26.42 -33.63 10.43
C VAL A 48 27.63 -34.56 10.21
N ASN A 49 28.01 -34.82 8.94
CA ASN A 49 29.38 -34.68 8.42
C ASN A 49 29.52 -35.22 6.98
N LEU A 50 29.74 -34.32 6.03
CA LEU A 50 30.25 -34.62 4.69
C LEU A 50 31.75 -34.96 4.76
N ALA A 51 32.13 -36.17 4.35
CA ALA A 51 33.47 -36.42 3.82
C ALA A 51 33.48 -37.64 2.87
N GLN A 52 33.68 -37.34 1.59
CA GLN A 52 34.32 -38.15 0.54
C GLN A 52 34.15 -39.68 0.59
N LYS A 53 33.37 -40.20 -0.38
CA LYS A 53 33.85 -41.31 -1.21
C LYS A 53 33.20 -41.30 -2.58
N SER A 54 33.99 -40.87 -3.56
CA SER A 54 33.77 -41.10 -4.99
C SER A 54 33.87 -42.59 -5.31
N VAL A 55 32.77 -43.22 -5.71
CA VAL A 55 32.80 -44.41 -6.57
C VAL A 55 31.65 -44.29 -7.57
N VAL A 56 32.02 -44.36 -8.85
CA VAL A 56 31.18 -44.36 -10.04
C VAL A 56 30.16 -45.49 -9.98
N SER A 57 28.87 -45.17 -10.11
CA SER A 57 27.81 -46.12 -10.47
C SER A 57 26.71 -45.40 -11.26
N ASN A 58 26.86 -45.39 -12.59
CA ASN A 58 25.83 -44.90 -13.52
C ASN A 58 24.67 -45.91 -13.73
N GLY A 59 24.60 -47.01 -12.96
CA GLY A 59 23.56 -48.05 -13.09
C GLY A 59 22.53 -48.08 -11.95
N SER A 60 22.67 -47.23 -10.92
CA SER A 60 21.81 -47.25 -9.72
C SER A 60 20.61 -46.29 -9.80
N ILE A 61 20.65 -45.29 -10.68
CA ILE A 61 19.67 -44.19 -10.69
C ILE A 61 18.35 -44.62 -11.35
N GLU A 62 18.41 -45.37 -12.47
CA GLU A 62 17.21 -45.83 -13.19
C GLU A 62 16.38 -46.84 -12.39
N ASN A 63 17.03 -47.77 -11.67
CA ASN A 63 16.32 -48.71 -10.81
C ASN A 63 15.65 -48.03 -9.60
N GLY A 64 16.25 -46.97 -9.06
CA GLY A 64 15.69 -46.21 -7.95
C GLY A 64 14.49 -45.35 -8.33
N ALA A 65 14.45 -44.82 -9.57
CA ALA A 65 13.31 -44.06 -10.09
C ALA A 65 12.08 -44.96 -10.33
N ASN A 66 12.27 -46.11 -10.97
CA ASN A 66 11.19 -47.07 -11.25
C ASN A 66 10.55 -47.63 -9.97
N VAL A 67 11.35 -47.87 -8.92
CA VAL A 67 10.84 -48.29 -7.60
C VAL A 67 10.02 -47.18 -6.93
N ARG A 68 10.41 -45.91 -7.08
CA ARG A 68 9.68 -44.77 -6.51
C ARG A 68 8.35 -44.52 -7.22
N GLU A 69 8.35 -44.62 -8.54
CA GLU A 69 7.16 -44.48 -9.36
C GLU A 69 6.14 -45.58 -9.01
N THR A 70 6.57 -46.85 -8.96
CA THR A 70 5.69 -47.96 -8.56
C THR A 70 5.16 -47.80 -7.13
N GLN A 71 5.98 -47.31 -6.19
CA GLN A 71 5.53 -46.98 -4.84
C GLN A 71 4.50 -45.84 -4.83
N SER A 72 4.70 -44.78 -5.63
CA SER A 72 3.77 -43.65 -5.73
C SER A 72 2.40 -44.07 -6.29
N MET A 73 2.37 -44.96 -7.29
CA MET A 73 1.13 -45.52 -7.84
C MET A 73 0.40 -46.39 -6.81
N LEU A 74 1.14 -47.18 -6.02
CA LEU A 74 0.55 -47.98 -4.94
C LEU A 74 -0.08 -47.08 -3.88
N LEU A 75 0.58 -45.98 -3.51
CA LEU A 75 0.07 -44.99 -2.54
C LEU A 75 -1.17 -44.27 -3.05
N GLU A 76 -1.23 -43.88 -4.33
CA GLU A 76 -2.43 -43.30 -4.96
C GLU A 76 -3.61 -44.29 -4.89
N ARG A 77 -3.36 -45.57 -5.19
CA ARG A 77 -4.38 -46.61 -5.10
C ARG A 77 -4.87 -46.83 -3.66
N ILE A 78 -3.95 -46.84 -2.69
CA ILE A 78 -4.31 -46.95 -1.26
C ILE A 78 -5.15 -45.74 -0.84
N ALA A 79 -4.78 -44.53 -1.25
CA ALA A 79 -5.51 -43.30 -0.97
C ALA A 79 -6.94 -43.32 -1.56
N SER A 80 -7.10 -43.82 -2.79
CA SER A 80 -8.43 -43.98 -3.39
C SER A 80 -9.32 -44.97 -2.62
N GLU A 81 -8.76 -46.10 -2.18
CA GLU A 81 -9.48 -47.06 -1.34
C GLU A 81 -9.80 -46.49 0.06
N MET A 82 -8.91 -45.68 0.62
CA MET A 82 -9.13 -44.96 1.88
C MET A 82 -10.25 -43.92 1.75
N ASN A 83 -10.35 -43.22 0.63
CA ASN A 83 -11.47 -42.32 0.37
C ASN A 83 -12.80 -43.09 0.31
N ARG A 84 -12.79 -44.23 -0.39
CA ARG A 84 -13.96 -45.12 -0.46
C ARG A 84 -14.36 -45.65 0.91
N LEU A 85 -13.37 -45.95 1.76
CA LEU A 85 -13.58 -46.34 3.15
C LEU A 85 -14.21 -45.21 3.98
N LYS A 86 -13.72 -43.96 3.85
CA LYS A 86 -14.33 -42.79 4.50
C LYS A 86 -15.81 -42.64 4.11
N PHE A 87 -16.14 -42.83 2.83
CA PHE A 87 -17.51 -42.80 2.36
C PHE A 87 -18.39 -43.85 3.06
N TYR A 88 -17.93 -45.11 3.16
CA TYR A 88 -18.69 -46.16 3.85
C TYR A 88 -18.87 -45.88 5.35
N ILE A 89 -17.83 -45.37 6.02
CA ILE A 89 -17.90 -45.00 7.44
C ILE A 89 -18.92 -43.88 7.67
N ALA A 90 -18.95 -42.86 6.80
CA ALA A 90 -19.92 -41.78 6.88
C ALA A 90 -21.37 -42.26 6.73
N HIS A 91 -21.61 -43.28 5.91
CA HIS A 91 -22.94 -43.87 5.69
C HIS A 91 -23.37 -44.85 6.80
N ALA A 92 -22.40 -45.37 7.56
CA ALA A 92 -22.62 -46.38 8.59
C ALA A 92 -22.61 -45.81 10.03
N GLN A 93 -22.60 -44.48 10.19
CA GLN A 93 -22.53 -43.79 11.48
C GLN A 93 -23.50 -44.38 12.53
N ASN A 94 -23.00 -44.55 13.76
CA ASN A 94 -23.67 -45.11 14.94
C ASN A 94 -23.76 -46.64 15.05
N LEU A 95 -23.01 -47.41 14.25
CA LEU A 95 -22.95 -48.87 14.38
C LEU A 95 -21.74 -49.32 15.24
N PRO A 96 -21.93 -50.21 16.26
CA PRO A 96 -20.87 -50.63 17.18
C PRO A 96 -19.64 -51.27 16.50
N PHE A 97 -19.79 -51.84 15.31
CA PHE A 97 -18.69 -52.47 14.60
C PHE A 97 -17.68 -51.46 14.04
N ILE A 98 -18.10 -50.21 13.77
CA ILE A 98 -17.17 -49.15 13.31
C ILE A 98 -16.19 -48.80 14.42
N GLN A 99 -16.65 -48.75 15.67
CA GLN A 99 -15.79 -48.50 16.84
C GLN A 99 -14.69 -49.57 16.99
N ASN A 100 -14.99 -50.83 16.62
CA ASN A 100 -13.99 -51.90 16.61
C ASN A 100 -12.97 -51.77 15.47
N MET A 101 -13.35 -51.19 14.33
CA MET A 101 -12.46 -50.99 13.18
C MET A 101 -11.73 -49.65 13.20
N GLU A 102 -12.21 -48.68 13.99
CA GLU A 102 -11.71 -47.32 14.03
C GLU A 102 -10.21 -47.25 14.33
N LYS A 103 -9.71 -48.02 15.30
CA LYS A 103 -8.26 -48.09 15.58
C LYS A 103 -7.43 -48.60 14.40
N ARG A 104 -7.95 -49.57 13.64
CA ARG A 104 -7.26 -50.11 12.45
C ARG A 104 -7.24 -49.09 11.33
N ILE A 105 -8.35 -48.38 11.12
CA ILE A 105 -8.49 -47.32 10.12
C ILE A 105 -7.56 -46.14 10.44
N GLN A 106 -7.51 -45.71 11.70
CA GLN A 106 -6.59 -44.66 12.16
C GLN A 106 -5.13 -45.06 11.94
N SER A 107 -4.76 -46.30 12.30
CA SER A 107 -3.42 -46.83 12.06
C SER A 107 -3.06 -46.82 10.56
N ALA A 108 -3.97 -47.29 9.70
CA ALA A 108 -3.77 -47.27 8.25
C ALA A 108 -3.64 -45.85 7.69
N SER A 109 -4.42 -44.88 8.20
CA SER A 109 -4.33 -43.47 7.82
C SER A 109 -2.97 -42.88 8.18
N LEU A 110 -2.49 -43.09 9.41
CA LEU A 110 -1.18 -42.59 9.86
C LEU A 110 -0.02 -43.17 9.03
N LEU A 111 -0.11 -44.46 8.70
CA LEU A 111 0.90 -45.13 7.88
C LEU A 111 0.88 -44.62 6.43
N LEU A 112 -0.32 -44.38 5.88
CA LEU A 112 -0.48 -43.76 4.57
C LEU A 112 0.09 -42.34 4.57
N ASP A 113 -0.28 -41.50 5.53
CA ASP A 113 0.18 -40.11 5.61
C ASP A 113 1.71 -40.02 5.72
N ALA A 114 2.33 -40.85 6.56
CA ALA A 114 3.79 -40.91 6.72
C ALA A 114 4.49 -41.39 5.44
N SER A 115 3.97 -42.47 4.82
CA SER A 115 4.55 -43.03 3.59
C SER A 115 4.38 -42.09 2.40
N LEU A 116 3.22 -41.43 2.32
CA LEU A 116 2.91 -40.45 1.29
C LEU A 116 3.78 -39.20 1.43
N GLY A 117 3.98 -38.72 2.67
CA GLY A 117 4.89 -37.61 2.95
C GLY A 117 6.32 -37.90 2.52
N HIS A 118 6.86 -39.06 2.89
CA HIS A 118 8.20 -39.46 2.48
C HIS A 118 8.33 -39.63 0.96
N CYS A 119 7.34 -40.26 0.31
CA CYS A 119 7.33 -40.42 -1.15
C CYS A 119 7.28 -39.06 -1.85
N PHE A 120 6.47 -38.13 -1.34
CA PHE A 120 6.35 -36.78 -1.89
C PHE A 120 7.64 -35.98 -1.72
N VAL A 121 8.29 -36.00 -0.56
CA VAL A 121 9.61 -35.38 -0.35
C VAL A 121 10.62 -35.94 -1.36
N GLY A 122 10.69 -37.27 -1.49
CA GLY A 122 11.59 -37.92 -2.45
C GLY A 122 11.29 -37.54 -3.91
N GLY A 123 10.02 -37.31 -4.26
CA GLY A 123 9.61 -36.79 -5.56
C GLY A 123 10.04 -35.34 -5.79
N LEU A 124 9.88 -34.48 -4.78
CA LEU A 124 10.26 -33.07 -4.83
C LEU A 124 11.79 -32.88 -4.96
N GLU A 125 12.58 -33.60 -4.17
CA GLU A 125 14.05 -33.51 -4.19
C GLU A 125 14.64 -33.91 -5.55
N HIS A 126 14.02 -34.89 -6.20
CA HIS A 126 14.49 -35.44 -7.47
C HIS A 126 13.77 -34.86 -8.68
N ARG A 127 12.77 -33.99 -8.47
CA ARG A 127 11.89 -33.40 -9.48
C ARG A 127 11.24 -34.45 -10.39
N ASP A 128 10.80 -35.55 -9.80
CA ASP A 128 10.15 -36.65 -10.51
C ASP A 128 8.66 -36.34 -10.70
N GLU A 129 8.29 -35.94 -11.93
CA GLU A 129 6.94 -35.48 -12.25
C GLU A 129 5.86 -36.54 -12.00
N SER A 130 6.14 -37.82 -12.31
CA SER A 130 5.14 -38.87 -12.17
C SER A 130 4.88 -39.20 -10.70
N VAL A 131 5.94 -39.25 -9.89
CA VAL A 131 5.84 -39.42 -8.44
C VAL A 131 5.07 -38.25 -7.82
N ILE A 132 5.42 -37.01 -8.17
CA ILE A 132 4.74 -35.81 -7.68
C ILE A 132 3.26 -35.86 -8.03
N TYR A 133 2.92 -36.11 -9.30
CA TYR A 133 1.54 -36.18 -9.75
C TYR A 133 0.72 -37.25 -9.01
N ASN A 134 1.28 -38.46 -8.85
CA ASN A 134 0.63 -39.55 -8.12
C ASN A 134 0.43 -39.20 -6.63
N CYS A 135 1.44 -38.60 -6.00
CA CYS A 135 1.33 -38.14 -4.61
C CYS A 135 0.26 -37.06 -4.43
N LEU A 136 0.20 -36.08 -5.33
CA LEU A 136 -0.83 -35.03 -5.28
C LEU A 136 -2.24 -35.58 -5.47
N ARG A 137 -2.42 -36.55 -6.38
CA ARG A 137 -3.71 -37.27 -6.51
C ARG A 137 -4.07 -38.03 -5.24
N ALA A 138 -3.10 -38.67 -4.60
CA ALA A 138 -3.31 -39.36 -3.34
C ALA A 138 -3.75 -38.38 -2.23
N TYR A 139 -3.07 -37.23 -2.10
CA TYR A 139 -3.44 -36.19 -1.14
C TYR A 139 -4.85 -35.61 -1.40
N ALA A 140 -5.19 -35.37 -2.67
CA ALA A 140 -6.52 -34.92 -3.05
C ALA A 140 -7.60 -35.98 -2.72
N ALA A 141 -7.31 -37.25 -2.95
CA ALA A 141 -8.23 -38.34 -2.65
C ALA A 141 -8.53 -38.47 -1.15
N ILE A 142 -7.56 -38.22 -0.27
CA ILE A 142 -7.76 -38.29 1.18
C ILE A 142 -8.22 -36.96 1.81
N ASP A 143 -8.42 -35.91 1.02
CA ASP A 143 -8.77 -34.56 1.46
C ASP A 143 -7.75 -33.96 2.45
N ASN A 144 -6.46 -34.19 2.18
CA ASN A 144 -5.35 -33.67 2.98
C ASN A 144 -4.44 -32.76 2.14
N THR A 145 -5.01 -31.67 1.63
CA THR A 145 -4.30 -30.69 0.79
C THR A 145 -3.24 -29.92 1.56
N SER A 146 -3.58 -29.52 2.80
CA SER A 146 -2.70 -28.77 3.69
C SER A 146 -1.36 -29.46 3.95
N SER A 147 -1.34 -30.80 4.10
CA SER A 147 -0.07 -31.53 4.29
C SER A 147 0.83 -31.46 3.05
N ALA A 148 0.27 -31.57 1.85
CA ALA A 148 1.07 -31.45 0.62
C ALA A 148 1.66 -30.05 0.48
N GLU A 149 0.86 -29.01 0.75
CA GLU A 149 1.29 -27.61 0.71
C GLU A 149 2.38 -27.32 1.75
N GLU A 150 2.25 -27.89 2.95
CA GLU A 150 3.23 -27.76 4.04
C GLU A 150 4.56 -28.46 3.69
N ILE A 151 4.51 -29.67 3.11
CA ILE A 151 5.71 -30.39 2.68
C ILE A 151 6.41 -29.63 1.57
N PHE A 152 5.68 -29.17 0.55
CA PHE A 152 6.27 -28.36 -0.51
C PHE A 152 6.90 -27.07 0.05
N ARG A 153 6.23 -26.41 1.01
CA ARG A 153 6.76 -25.23 1.68
C ARG A 153 8.08 -25.51 2.38
N THR A 154 8.14 -26.56 3.19
CA THR A 154 9.30 -26.85 4.05
C THR A 154 10.46 -27.48 3.28
N THR A 155 10.19 -28.31 2.28
CA THR A 155 11.23 -29.02 1.50
C THR A 155 11.83 -28.15 0.41
N VAL A 156 11.04 -27.32 -0.28
CA VAL A 156 11.50 -26.57 -1.47
C VAL A 156 11.53 -25.07 -1.22
N VAL A 157 10.42 -24.48 -0.78
CA VAL A 157 10.30 -23.01 -0.70
C VAL A 157 11.16 -22.43 0.43
N ALA A 158 11.11 -23.01 1.63
CA ALA A 158 11.79 -22.49 2.82
C ALA A 158 13.31 -22.41 2.64
N PRO A 159 14.02 -23.44 2.12
CA PRO A 159 15.45 -23.33 1.85
C PRO A 159 15.80 -22.23 0.83
N LEU A 160 14.97 -22.06 -0.19
CA LEU A 160 15.18 -21.03 -1.22
C LEU A 160 15.01 -19.62 -0.64
N VAL A 161 13.96 -19.39 0.14
CA VAL A 161 13.66 -18.09 0.74
C VAL A 161 14.64 -17.76 1.88
N GLN A 162 15.01 -18.74 2.72
CA GLN A 162 15.96 -18.54 3.82
C GLN A 162 17.37 -18.14 3.33
N ARG A 163 17.75 -18.56 2.13
CA ARG A 163 19.01 -18.12 1.50
C ARG A 163 19.01 -16.62 1.20
N ILE A 164 17.85 -16.05 0.90
CA ILE A 164 17.66 -14.63 0.53
C ILE A 164 17.38 -13.79 1.78
N ILE A 165 16.51 -14.27 2.66
CA ILE A 165 16.14 -13.62 3.93
C ILE A 165 16.46 -14.57 5.10
N PRO A 166 17.71 -14.55 5.61
CA PRO A 166 18.13 -15.42 6.70
C PRO A 166 17.39 -15.12 8.02
N HIS A 167 17.09 -16.16 8.78
CA HIS A 167 16.56 -16.03 10.14
C HIS A 167 17.72 -15.85 11.13
N GLY A 168 18.02 -14.61 11.52
CA GLY A 168 19.04 -14.35 12.53
C GLY A 168 19.73 -13.02 12.33
N SER A 169 19.89 -12.28 13.41
CA SER A 169 20.51 -10.96 13.45
C SER A 169 21.93 -10.98 12.88
N SER A 170 22.11 -10.55 11.62
CA SER A 170 23.31 -9.81 11.26
C SER A 170 23.18 -8.41 11.85
N GLY A 171 23.25 -8.35 13.18
CA GLY A 171 23.19 -7.15 14.01
C GLY A 171 24.53 -6.41 14.06
N VAL A 172 25.33 -6.49 12.99
CA VAL A 172 26.59 -5.75 12.89
C VAL A 172 26.59 -4.96 11.59
N ALA A 173 26.12 -3.71 11.70
CA ALA A 173 26.32 -2.63 10.76
C ALA A 173 25.58 -2.65 9.40
N ALA A 174 24.26 -2.90 9.38
CA ALA A 174 23.43 -2.50 8.25
C ALA A 174 22.54 -1.30 8.63
N GLY A 175 23.13 -0.10 8.70
CA GLY A 175 22.37 1.13 8.89
C GLY A 175 21.34 1.32 7.77
N ALA A 176 20.11 1.73 8.08
CA ALA A 176 18.99 2.09 7.19
C ALA A 176 18.57 1.11 6.06
N SER A 177 19.43 0.20 5.60
CA SER A 177 19.36 -0.56 4.35
C SER A 177 19.05 -2.05 4.55
N GLY A 178 18.96 -2.53 5.80
CA GLY A 178 18.75 -3.96 6.08
C GLY A 178 17.35 -4.48 5.74
N ASP A 179 16.33 -3.62 5.81
CA ASP A 179 14.91 -3.99 5.65
C ASP A 179 14.33 -3.74 4.25
N GLY A 180 15.16 -3.42 3.26
CA GLY A 180 14.71 -3.24 1.88
C GLY A 180 14.29 -4.59 1.27
N LEU A 181 13.12 -4.63 0.63
CA LEU A 181 12.55 -5.85 0.04
C LEU A 181 12.64 -5.92 -1.48
N GLU A 182 12.95 -4.81 -2.17
CA GLU A 182 12.94 -4.76 -3.64
C GLU A 182 13.85 -5.82 -4.26
N ASN A 183 15.13 -5.85 -3.86
CA ASN A 183 16.09 -6.84 -4.34
C ASN A 183 15.74 -8.27 -3.88
N ASP A 184 15.30 -8.43 -2.62
CA ASP A 184 14.87 -9.74 -2.10
C ASP A 184 13.76 -10.32 -2.97
N TYR A 185 12.76 -9.51 -3.34
CA TYR A 185 11.68 -9.97 -4.21
C TYR A 185 12.17 -10.34 -5.59
N GLN A 186 13.14 -9.62 -6.17
CA GLN A 186 13.72 -10.00 -7.48
C GLN A 186 14.43 -11.36 -7.40
N GLU A 187 15.18 -11.62 -6.32
CA GLU A 187 15.82 -12.91 -6.10
C GLU A 187 14.81 -14.02 -5.84
N ILE A 188 13.75 -13.74 -5.06
CA ILE A 188 12.66 -14.70 -4.78
C ILE A 188 11.92 -15.06 -6.06
N LYS A 189 11.59 -14.09 -6.93
CA LYS A 189 10.95 -14.34 -8.23
C LYS A 189 11.80 -15.27 -9.10
N THR A 190 13.12 -15.04 -9.13
CA THR A 190 14.07 -15.90 -9.85
C THR A 190 14.06 -17.32 -9.28
N CYS A 191 14.12 -17.46 -7.95
CA CYS A 191 14.06 -18.75 -7.28
C CYS A 191 12.73 -19.49 -7.49
N ILE A 192 11.60 -18.78 -7.57
CA ILE A 192 10.30 -19.40 -7.89
C ILE A 192 10.31 -19.96 -9.31
N ASN A 193 10.84 -19.19 -10.28
CA ASN A 193 10.91 -19.63 -11.66
C ASN A 193 11.81 -20.86 -11.86
N GLU A 194 12.93 -20.94 -11.14
CA GLU A 194 13.89 -22.06 -11.23
C GLU A 194 13.52 -23.26 -10.34
N GLY A 195 12.91 -22.97 -9.19
CA GLY A 195 12.76 -23.91 -8.07
C GLY A 195 11.34 -24.38 -7.80
N CYS A 196 10.32 -23.64 -8.23
CA CYS A 196 8.92 -23.97 -7.91
C CYS A 196 8.06 -24.25 -9.16
N LYS A 197 8.49 -23.76 -10.32
CA LYS A 197 7.71 -23.81 -11.56
C LYS A 197 7.25 -25.22 -11.95
N PHE A 198 8.09 -26.24 -11.79
CA PHE A 198 7.75 -27.63 -12.13
C PHE A 198 6.49 -28.11 -11.40
N LEU A 199 6.34 -27.80 -10.10
CA LEU A 199 5.18 -28.22 -9.33
C LEU A 199 3.95 -27.37 -9.64
N LEU A 200 4.14 -26.07 -9.86
CA LEU A 200 3.05 -25.17 -10.26
C LEU A 200 2.44 -25.62 -11.60
N GLU A 201 3.26 -26.03 -12.57
CA GLU A 201 2.81 -26.56 -13.87
C GLU A 201 2.03 -27.87 -13.70
N ILE A 202 2.52 -28.82 -12.88
CA ILE A 202 1.80 -30.07 -12.59
C ILE A 202 0.43 -29.80 -11.95
N SER A 203 0.38 -28.89 -10.96
CA SER A 203 -0.87 -28.56 -10.24
C SER A 203 -1.88 -27.77 -11.08
N SER A 204 -1.40 -27.02 -12.08
CA SER A 204 -2.23 -26.18 -12.96
C SER A 204 -2.59 -26.85 -14.28
N ALA A 205 -2.07 -28.05 -14.56
CA ALA A 205 -2.36 -28.79 -15.78
C ALA A 205 -3.88 -29.04 -15.95
N GLU A 206 -4.38 -28.81 -17.16
CA GLU A 206 -5.78 -29.03 -17.51
C GLU A 206 -6.20 -30.48 -17.27
N ASN A 207 -7.39 -30.70 -16.71
CA ASN A 207 -7.94 -32.02 -16.39
C ASN A 207 -7.12 -32.84 -15.37
N SER A 208 -6.15 -32.24 -14.68
CA SER A 208 -5.37 -32.90 -13.63
C SER A 208 -6.20 -33.25 -12.39
N GLY A 209 -7.25 -32.47 -12.12
CA GLY A 209 -8.02 -32.54 -10.86
C GLY A 209 -7.28 -31.94 -9.67
N LEU A 210 -6.13 -31.28 -9.88
CA LEU A 210 -5.25 -30.77 -8.82
C LEU A 210 -5.50 -29.29 -8.48
N HIS A 211 -6.54 -28.66 -9.01
CA HIS A 211 -6.90 -27.26 -8.69
C HIS A 211 -7.43 -27.05 -7.26
N VAL A 212 -7.54 -28.13 -6.48
CA VAL A 212 -7.92 -28.09 -5.06
C VAL A 212 -6.77 -27.53 -4.20
N PHE A 213 -5.52 -27.67 -4.65
CA PHE A 213 -4.35 -27.15 -3.94
C PHE A 213 -4.09 -25.66 -4.25
N ASP A 214 -3.59 -24.94 -3.27
CA ASP A 214 -3.24 -23.52 -3.34
C ASP A 214 -1.78 -23.27 -2.93
N PHE A 215 -0.84 -23.94 -3.62
CA PHE A 215 0.62 -23.85 -3.36
C PHE A 215 1.17 -22.41 -3.43
N LEU A 216 0.60 -21.55 -4.28
CA LEU A 216 0.99 -20.14 -4.36
C LEU A 216 0.75 -19.42 -3.02
N ALA A 217 -0.40 -19.66 -2.39
CA ALA A 217 -0.78 -19.04 -1.13
C ALA A 217 -0.12 -19.75 0.06
N ASN A 218 -0.41 -21.03 0.22
CA ASN A 218 -0.12 -21.77 1.45
C ASN A 218 1.31 -22.30 1.53
N SER A 219 2.05 -22.28 0.43
CA SER A 219 3.49 -22.59 0.42
C SER A 219 4.31 -21.34 0.16
N ILE A 220 4.18 -20.71 -1.01
CA ILE A 220 5.09 -19.62 -1.42
C ILE A 220 4.84 -18.34 -0.62
N LEU A 221 3.66 -17.76 -0.71
CA LEU A 221 3.35 -16.50 -0.02
C LEU A 221 3.47 -16.65 1.50
N LYS A 222 3.02 -17.78 2.04
CA LYS A 222 3.13 -18.11 3.47
C LYS A 222 4.58 -18.11 3.97
N GLU A 223 5.51 -18.72 3.20
CA GLU A 223 6.92 -18.77 3.58
C GLU A 223 7.59 -17.41 3.45
N VAL A 224 7.33 -16.69 2.36
CA VAL A 224 7.86 -15.34 2.15
C VAL A 224 7.41 -14.40 3.26
N LEU A 225 6.12 -14.44 3.64
CA LEU A 225 5.61 -13.67 4.77
C LEU A 225 6.35 -14.03 6.07
N SER A 226 6.49 -15.32 6.37
CA SER A 226 7.19 -15.77 7.58
C SER A 226 8.65 -15.31 7.61
N ALA A 227 9.33 -15.36 6.46
CA ALA A 227 10.72 -14.96 6.35
C ALA A 227 10.90 -13.46 6.55
N ILE A 228 10.03 -12.62 5.96
CA ILE A 228 10.09 -11.17 6.18
C ILE A 228 9.79 -10.85 7.65
N GLN A 229 8.76 -11.46 8.25
CA GLN A 229 8.42 -11.23 9.66
C GLN A 229 9.57 -11.59 10.63
N LYS A 230 10.33 -12.65 10.33
CA LYS A 230 11.43 -13.12 11.17
C LYS A 230 12.77 -12.43 10.88
N GLY A 231 13.07 -12.15 9.61
CA GLY A 231 14.36 -11.65 9.17
C GLY A 231 14.42 -10.13 9.03
N LYS A 232 13.31 -9.50 8.60
CA LYS A 232 13.22 -8.06 8.29
C LYS A 232 11.92 -7.44 8.85
N PRO A 233 11.65 -7.54 10.17
CA PRO A 233 10.40 -7.02 10.74
C PRO A 233 10.24 -5.51 10.56
N GLY A 234 11.34 -4.75 10.41
CA GLY A 234 11.32 -3.32 10.14
C GLY A 234 10.75 -2.97 8.76
N ALA A 235 10.71 -3.92 7.82
CA ALA A 235 10.22 -3.70 6.46
C ALA A 235 8.74 -3.25 6.40
N PHE A 236 7.94 -3.71 7.36
CA PHE A 236 6.52 -3.34 7.49
C PHE A 236 6.30 -2.07 8.34
N SER A 237 7.35 -1.44 8.86
CA SER A 237 7.21 -0.32 9.79
C SER A 237 6.82 0.97 9.08
N PRO A 238 5.65 1.57 9.34
CA PRO A 238 5.27 2.85 8.75
C PRO A 238 6.08 4.02 9.30
N GLY A 239 6.81 3.84 10.41
CA GLY A 239 7.65 4.89 11.04
C GLY A 239 8.79 5.40 10.15
N ARG A 240 9.06 4.72 9.03
CA ARG A 240 9.96 5.16 7.96
C ARG A 240 9.15 5.22 6.66
N PRO A 241 8.39 6.31 6.40
CA PRO A 241 7.38 6.32 5.34
C PRO A 241 7.94 6.05 3.94
N THR A 242 9.11 6.59 3.61
CA THR A 242 9.71 6.43 2.28
C THR A 242 10.05 4.96 2.02
N GLU A 243 10.74 4.31 2.95
CA GLU A 243 11.10 2.89 2.86
C GLU A 243 9.87 1.99 2.93
N PHE A 244 8.89 2.32 3.78
CA PHE A 244 7.61 1.63 3.84
C PHE A 244 6.90 1.62 2.48
N LEU A 245 6.87 2.76 1.78
CA LEU A 245 6.24 2.85 0.47
C LEU A 245 6.96 2.01 -0.58
N ILE A 246 8.29 2.07 -0.63
CA ILE A 246 9.11 1.27 -1.56
C ILE A 246 8.84 -0.22 -1.34
N ASN A 247 8.88 -0.66 -0.09
CA ASN A 247 8.61 -2.04 0.28
C ASN A 247 7.16 -2.45 -0.04
N TYR A 248 6.17 -1.61 0.28
CA TYR A 248 4.77 -1.86 -0.04
C TYR A 248 4.52 -2.02 -1.53
N LYS A 249 5.05 -1.10 -2.36
CA LYS A 249 4.95 -1.19 -3.83
C LYS A 249 5.64 -2.44 -4.37
N SER A 250 6.83 -2.76 -3.86
CA SER A 250 7.55 -4.00 -4.23
C SER A 250 6.76 -5.25 -3.86
N SER A 251 6.06 -5.24 -2.72
CA SER A 251 5.17 -6.33 -2.31
C SER A 251 3.94 -6.47 -3.20
N LEU A 252 3.32 -5.37 -3.63
CA LEU A 252 2.23 -5.43 -4.59
C LEU A 252 2.69 -6.01 -5.95
N ASP A 253 3.84 -5.57 -6.43
CA ASP A 253 4.44 -6.10 -7.66
C ASP A 253 4.79 -7.60 -7.53
N PHE A 254 5.28 -8.03 -6.37
CA PHE A 254 5.48 -9.45 -6.08
C PHE A 254 4.16 -10.25 -6.11
N LEU A 255 3.07 -9.72 -5.54
CA LEU A 255 1.76 -10.37 -5.60
C LEU A 255 1.27 -10.49 -7.05
N VAL A 256 1.44 -9.44 -7.87
CA VAL A 256 1.12 -9.48 -9.31
C VAL A 256 1.93 -10.56 -10.03
N HIS A 257 3.20 -10.73 -9.68
CA HIS A 257 4.03 -11.81 -10.22
C HIS A 257 3.50 -13.19 -9.84
N LEU A 258 3.07 -13.41 -8.59
CA LEU A 258 2.43 -14.66 -8.17
C LEU A 258 1.11 -14.92 -8.90
N GLU A 259 0.30 -13.88 -9.10
CA GLU A 259 -0.94 -13.95 -9.88
C GLU A 259 -0.69 -14.35 -11.33
N GLY A 260 0.49 -14.06 -11.89
CA GLY A 260 0.90 -14.51 -13.22
C GLY A 260 0.98 -16.03 -13.37
N TYR A 261 1.10 -16.79 -12.28
CA TYR A 261 1.05 -18.26 -12.29
C TYR A 261 -0.37 -18.82 -12.18
N CYS A 262 -1.38 -17.98 -11.95
CA CYS A 262 -2.77 -18.43 -11.92
C CYS A 262 -3.28 -18.67 -13.36
N PRO A 263 -3.86 -19.84 -13.67
CA PRO A 263 -4.27 -20.18 -15.04
C PRO A 263 -5.49 -19.39 -15.52
N SER A 264 -6.26 -18.77 -14.61
CA SER A 264 -7.50 -18.09 -14.93
C SER A 264 -7.83 -16.95 -13.96
N ARG A 265 -8.75 -16.06 -14.35
CA ARG A 265 -9.25 -14.97 -13.48
C ARG A 265 -9.98 -15.46 -12.23
N SER A 266 -10.64 -16.62 -12.29
CA SER A 266 -11.26 -17.22 -11.11
C SER A 266 -10.20 -17.73 -10.14
N SER A 267 -9.10 -18.32 -10.63
CA SER A 267 -7.95 -18.71 -9.81
C SER A 267 -7.29 -17.52 -9.11
N VAL A 268 -7.14 -16.38 -9.79
CA VAL A 268 -6.66 -15.13 -9.16
C VAL A 268 -7.61 -14.68 -8.05
N THR A 269 -8.92 -14.77 -8.27
CA THR A 269 -9.91 -14.40 -7.26
C THR A 269 -9.86 -15.32 -6.04
N LYS A 270 -9.66 -16.63 -6.26
CA LYS A 270 -9.45 -17.62 -5.19
C LYS A 270 -8.18 -17.29 -4.40
N PHE A 271 -7.05 -17.07 -5.08
CA PHE A 271 -5.78 -16.70 -4.46
C PHE A 271 -5.89 -15.44 -3.59
N ARG A 272 -6.56 -14.39 -4.07
CA ARG A 272 -6.80 -13.16 -3.29
C ARG A 272 -7.74 -13.37 -2.10
N ALA A 273 -8.62 -14.37 -2.15
CA ALA A 273 -9.54 -14.70 -1.06
C ALA A 273 -8.87 -15.53 0.05
N GLU A 274 -7.69 -16.10 -0.19
CA GLU A 274 -6.99 -16.93 0.78
C GLU A 274 -6.65 -16.16 2.07
N ALA A 275 -6.69 -16.88 3.20
CA ALA A 275 -6.46 -16.28 4.51
C ALA A 275 -5.06 -15.65 4.61
N ILE A 276 -4.05 -16.30 4.01
CA ILE A 276 -2.66 -15.84 4.04
C ILE A 276 -2.44 -14.59 3.17
N TYR A 277 -3.16 -14.44 2.05
CA TYR A 277 -3.13 -13.22 1.25
C TYR A 277 -3.63 -12.03 2.07
N ASN A 278 -4.77 -12.23 2.75
CA ASN A 278 -5.32 -11.22 3.64
C ASN A 278 -4.39 -10.90 4.81
N GLU A 279 -3.74 -11.89 5.40
CA GLU A 279 -2.77 -11.70 6.48
C GLU A 279 -1.53 -10.92 6.01
N PHE A 280 -1.04 -11.22 4.81
CA PHE A 280 0.06 -10.49 4.17
C PHE A 280 -0.33 -9.01 3.96
N MET A 281 -1.52 -8.75 3.42
CA MET A 281 -2.00 -7.39 3.20
C MET A 281 -2.22 -6.62 4.50
N LYS A 282 -2.64 -7.29 5.58
CA LYS A 282 -2.83 -6.67 6.92
C LYS A 282 -1.52 -6.19 7.56
N GLN A 283 -0.37 -6.74 7.19
CA GLN A 283 0.92 -6.24 7.70
C GLN A 283 1.17 -4.78 7.29
N TRP A 284 0.62 -4.37 6.13
CA TRP A 284 0.79 -3.03 5.59
C TRP A 284 -0.23 -2.08 6.21
N ASN A 285 0.16 -1.40 7.29
CA ASN A 285 -0.68 -0.39 7.92
C ASN A 285 -0.69 0.93 7.12
N VAL A 286 -1.33 0.90 5.96
CA VAL A 286 -1.48 2.06 5.05
C VAL A 286 -2.20 3.22 5.75
N GLY A 287 -3.06 2.93 6.73
CA GLY A 287 -3.72 3.94 7.54
C GLY A 287 -2.73 4.79 8.36
N VAL A 288 -1.82 4.14 9.09
CA VAL A 288 -0.78 4.84 9.86
C VAL A 288 0.22 5.53 8.94
N TYR A 289 0.60 4.90 7.82
CA TYR A 289 1.41 5.55 6.80
C TYR A 289 0.81 6.89 6.34
N PHE A 290 -0.48 6.89 5.99
CA PHE A 290 -1.17 8.11 5.58
C PHE A 290 -1.18 9.15 6.71
N SER A 291 -1.43 8.74 7.96
CA SER A 291 -1.42 9.68 9.10
C SER A 291 -0.05 10.36 9.28
N LEU A 292 1.05 9.64 9.08
CA LEU A 292 2.40 10.21 9.14
C LEU A 292 2.66 11.17 7.99
N ARG A 293 2.32 10.78 6.74
CA ARG A 293 2.42 11.67 5.57
C ARG A 293 1.53 12.91 5.70
N PHE A 294 0.33 12.75 6.25
CA PHE A 294 -0.56 13.87 6.57
C PHE A 294 0.10 14.84 7.54
N GLN A 295 0.66 14.34 8.65
CA GLN A 295 1.32 15.19 9.64
C GLN A 295 2.55 15.89 9.07
N GLU A 296 3.33 15.22 8.23
CA GLU A 296 4.48 15.79 7.53
C GLU A 296 4.05 16.93 6.59
N ILE A 297 3.11 16.65 5.68
CA ILE A 297 2.70 17.60 4.62
C ILE A 297 1.89 18.77 5.20
N ALA A 298 0.91 18.47 6.06
CA ALA A 298 0.05 19.48 6.66
C ALA A 298 0.80 20.26 7.74
N GLY A 299 1.65 19.60 8.51
CA GLY A 299 2.49 20.24 9.53
C GLY A 299 3.52 21.20 8.95
N ALA A 300 4.06 20.91 7.75
CA ALA A 300 4.92 21.85 7.03
C ALA A 300 4.18 23.16 6.70
N LEU A 301 2.94 23.06 6.18
CA LEU A 301 2.11 24.23 5.92
C LEU A 301 1.73 24.95 7.22
N ASP A 302 1.24 24.24 8.23
CA ASP A 302 0.85 24.83 9.52
C ASP A 302 2.02 25.61 10.16
N SER A 303 3.24 25.08 10.06
CA SER A 303 4.45 25.76 10.54
C SER A 303 4.77 27.04 9.76
N ALA A 304 4.54 27.04 8.44
CA ALA A 304 4.73 28.24 7.61
C ALA A 304 3.65 29.30 7.90
N LEU A 305 2.41 28.89 8.13
CA LEU A 305 1.29 29.79 8.44
C LEU A 305 1.37 30.37 9.86
N ALA A 306 2.03 29.69 10.78
CA ALA A 306 2.27 30.17 12.14
C ALA A 306 3.32 31.30 12.24
N ALA A 307 3.98 31.66 11.13
CA ALA A 307 4.92 32.77 11.10
C ALA A 307 4.23 34.10 11.43
N THR A 308 4.88 34.93 12.25
CA THR A 308 4.35 36.22 12.72
C THR A 308 4.55 37.35 11.71
N SER A 309 5.22 37.10 10.59
CA SER A 309 5.44 38.06 9.52
C SER A 309 5.37 37.40 8.14
N LEU A 310 5.02 38.21 7.15
CA LEU A 310 5.14 37.86 5.73
C LEU A 310 6.60 38.06 5.32
N ILE A 311 7.27 36.99 4.91
CA ILE A 311 8.68 37.03 4.53
C ILE A 311 8.77 36.75 3.03
N PRO A 312 9.15 37.75 2.21
CA PRO A 312 9.49 37.53 0.82
C PRO A 312 10.68 36.57 0.69
N VAL A 313 10.57 35.57 -0.17
CA VAL A 313 11.66 34.66 -0.51
C VAL A 313 12.67 35.44 -1.37
N GLN A 314 13.91 35.55 -0.88
CA GLN A 314 14.98 36.12 -1.69
C GLN A 314 15.42 35.07 -2.72
N ASN A 315 15.00 35.24 -3.98
CA ASN A 315 15.49 34.43 -5.10
C ASN A 315 16.98 34.70 -5.32
N SER A 316 17.81 33.92 -4.62
CA SER A 316 19.24 33.82 -4.91
C SER A 316 19.40 33.01 -6.18
N HIS A 317 19.47 33.70 -7.32
CA HIS A 317 19.87 33.24 -8.65
C HIS A 317 20.14 31.72 -8.81
N SER A 318 19.17 30.97 -9.32
CA SER A 318 19.40 29.65 -9.91
C SER A 318 18.52 29.40 -11.14
N GLY A 319 18.89 30.02 -12.27
CA GLY A 319 18.92 29.44 -13.63
C GLY A 319 17.70 28.75 -14.28
N HIS A 320 16.56 28.54 -13.62
CA HIS A 320 15.42 27.84 -14.21
C HIS A 320 14.17 28.74 -14.26
N GLN A 321 14.09 29.52 -15.33
CA GLN A 321 13.06 30.53 -15.65
C GLN A 321 11.66 29.98 -15.98
N ASN A 322 11.19 28.87 -15.39
CA ASN A 322 9.92 28.26 -15.81
C ASN A 322 8.87 28.05 -14.70
N SER A 323 8.98 28.68 -13.54
CA SER A 323 7.90 28.70 -12.54
C SER A 323 7.50 30.14 -12.28
N GLN A 324 6.19 30.41 -12.22
CA GLN A 324 5.67 31.66 -11.69
C GLN A 324 6.30 31.87 -10.30
N ASP A 325 7.18 32.86 -10.19
CA ASP A 325 7.97 33.09 -8.98
C ASP A 325 7.03 33.56 -7.87
N PHE A 326 6.68 32.63 -6.97
CA PHE A 326 5.99 32.95 -5.73
C PHE A 326 6.90 33.81 -4.87
N THR A 327 6.32 34.83 -4.26
CA THR A 327 7.06 35.78 -3.43
C THR A 327 7.03 35.38 -1.97
N LEU A 328 5.90 34.89 -1.44
CA LEU A 328 5.76 34.59 -0.02
C LEU A 328 6.07 33.12 0.28
N ARG A 329 6.79 32.88 1.37
CA ARG A 329 7.11 31.53 1.86
C ARG A 329 5.85 30.68 2.06
N GLN A 330 4.77 31.28 2.56
CA GLN A 330 3.50 30.60 2.81
C GLN A 330 2.89 30.03 1.54
N SER A 331 2.95 30.78 0.43
CA SER A 331 2.43 30.38 -0.88
C SER A 331 3.30 29.27 -1.50
N VAL A 332 4.63 29.40 -1.40
CA VAL A 332 5.58 28.36 -1.83
C VAL A 332 5.31 27.05 -1.10
N THR A 333 5.22 27.10 0.24
CA THR A 333 4.98 25.90 1.05
C THR A 333 3.61 25.28 0.77
N LEU A 334 2.56 26.08 0.51
CA LEU A 334 1.27 25.53 0.06
C LEU A 334 1.43 24.72 -1.23
N LEU A 335 2.08 25.29 -2.25
CA LEU A 335 2.24 24.60 -3.53
C LEU A 335 3.09 23.32 -3.39
N GLU A 336 4.17 23.38 -2.61
CA GLU A 336 4.99 22.21 -2.29
C GLU A 336 4.19 21.12 -1.58
N SER A 337 3.35 21.48 -0.59
CA SER A 337 2.46 20.55 0.10
C SER A 337 1.41 19.94 -0.81
N LEU A 338 0.82 20.74 -1.72
CA LEU A 338 -0.15 20.26 -2.72
C LEU A 338 0.48 19.26 -3.69
N ARG A 339 1.67 19.56 -4.22
CA ARG A 339 2.44 18.68 -5.11
C ARG A 339 2.88 17.41 -4.38
N SER A 340 3.29 17.52 -3.12
CA SER A 340 3.72 16.38 -2.30
C SER A 340 2.62 15.33 -2.12
N CYS A 341 1.34 15.72 -2.09
CA CYS A 341 0.21 14.79 -1.96
C CYS A 341 0.12 13.79 -3.12
N TRP A 342 0.61 14.15 -4.31
CA TRP A 342 0.46 13.38 -5.54
C TRP A 342 1.79 12.90 -6.12
N ARG A 343 2.89 13.13 -5.39
CA ARG A 343 4.22 12.68 -5.78
C ARG A 343 4.31 11.15 -5.74
N GLU A 344 5.01 10.55 -6.69
CA GLU A 344 5.07 9.09 -6.85
C GLU A 344 5.62 8.38 -5.61
N ASP A 345 6.59 8.99 -4.90
CA ASP A 345 7.20 8.48 -3.67
C ASP A 345 6.44 8.85 -2.38
N VAL A 346 5.20 9.32 -2.53
CA VAL A 346 4.25 9.58 -1.42
C VAL A 346 2.89 8.91 -1.67
N LEU A 347 2.43 8.89 -2.92
CA LEU A 347 1.08 8.44 -3.25
C LEU A 347 0.93 6.93 -3.13
N ILE A 348 -0.11 6.52 -2.39
CA ILE A 348 -0.68 5.18 -2.43
C ILE A 348 -2.09 5.29 -3.00
N PHE A 349 -2.33 4.70 -4.17
CA PHE A 349 -3.61 4.83 -4.90
C PHE A 349 -4.82 4.33 -4.10
N SER A 350 -4.68 3.32 -3.23
CA SER A 350 -5.77 2.87 -2.36
C SER A 350 -6.17 3.89 -1.28
N CYS A 351 -5.41 4.97 -1.12
CA CYS A 351 -5.71 6.11 -0.26
C CYS A 351 -5.81 7.43 -1.06
N ALA A 352 -6.01 7.38 -2.38
CA ALA A 352 -6.11 8.57 -3.22
C ALA A 352 -7.25 9.51 -2.77
N ASP A 353 -8.35 8.96 -2.26
CA ASP A 353 -9.46 9.72 -1.66
C ASP A 353 -8.98 10.55 -0.44
N LYS A 354 -8.08 9.99 0.38
CA LYS A 354 -7.52 10.67 1.54
C LYS A 354 -6.51 11.76 1.14
N PHE A 355 -5.70 11.52 0.12
CA PHE A 355 -4.79 12.53 -0.43
C PHE A 355 -5.53 13.67 -1.13
N LEU A 356 -6.63 13.37 -1.82
CA LEU A 356 -7.54 14.39 -2.35
C LEU A 356 -8.16 15.21 -1.22
N ARG A 357 -8.65 14.55 -0.16
CA ARG A 357 -9.16 15.25 1.01
C ARG A 357 -8.10 16.16 1.64
N LEU A 358 -6.86 15.69 1.78
CA LEU A 358 -5.74 16.51 2.27
C LEU A 358 -5.48 17.71 1.36
N THR A 359 -5.47 17.52 0.03
CA THR A 359 -5.35 18.59 -0.97
C THR A 359 -6.37 19.70 -0.72
N LEU A 360 -7.65 19.35 -0.59
CA LEU A 360 -8.73 20.30 -0.33
C LEU A 360 -8.59 20.96 1.05
N GLN A 361 -8.14 20.22 2.05
CA GLN A 361 -7.86 20.74 3.39
C GLN A 361 -6.71 21.76 3.39
N LEU A 362 -5.65 21.54 2.62
CA LEU A 362 -4.53 22.49 2.50
C LEU A 362 -4.99 23.81 1.88
N LEU A 363 -5.76 23.74 0.78
CA LEU A 363 -6.35 24.92 0.13
C LEU A 363 -7.29 25.68 1.10
N SER A 364 -8.14 24.95 1.81
CA SER A 364 -9.06 25.55 2.79
C SER A 364 -8.32 26.17 3.98
N ARG A 365 -7.28 25.52 4.51
CA ARG A 365 -6.45 26.05 5.61
C ARG A 365 -5.78 27.36 5.22
N PHE A 366 -5.15 27.40 4.04
CA PHE A 366 -4.53 28.62 3.54
C PHE A 366 -5.55 29.74 3.33
N SER A 367 -6.68 29.42 2.69
CA SER A 367 -7.75 30.40 2.44
C SER A 367 -8.32 30.98 3.74
N ASN A 368 -8.57 30.13 4.73
CA ASN A 368 -9.09 30.53 6.03
C ASN A 368 -8.07 31.34 6.84
N TRP A 369 -6.78 30.97 6.79
CA TRP A 369 -5.70 31.73 7.42
C TRP A 369 -5.62 33.14 6.86
N LEU A 370 -5.68 33.27 5.53
CA LEU A 370 -5.60 34.56 4.87
C LEU A 370 -6.84 35.41 5.13
N SER A 371 -8.04 34.86 4.95
CA SER A 371 -9.31 35.56 5.23
C SER A 371 -9.37 36.04 6.69
N SER A 372 -9.05 35.16 7.63
CA SER A 372 -9.10 35.49 9.07
C SER A 372 -8.09 36.58 9.43
N GLY A 373 -6.89 36.57 8.83
CA GLY A 373 -5.90 37.62 9.05
C GLY A 373 -6.34 38.97 8.49
N LEU A 374 -6.90 39.00 7.27
CA LEU A 374 -7.44 40.22 6.67
C LEU A 374 -8.62 40.80 7.49
N ASP A 375 -9.52 39.95 7.98
CA ASP A 375 -10.64 40.36 8.83
C ASP A 375 -10.17 40.87 10.22
N ALA A 376 -9.17 40.22 10.81
CA ALA A 376 -8.58 40.64 12.09
C ALA A 376 -7.93 42.03 12.01
N ARG A 377 -7.27 42.33 10.87
CA ARG A 377 -6.73 43.67 10.61
C ARG A 377 -7.83 44.72 10.55
N LYS A 378 -8.88 44.47 9.77
CA LYS A 378 -10.01 45.39 9.60
C LYS A 378 -10.71 45.74 10.92
N THR A 379 -10.84 44.77 11.80
CA THR A 379 -11.52 44.93 13.10
C THR A 379 -10.63 45.51 14.20
N GLY A 380 -9.33 45.70 13.94
CA GLY A 380 -8.36 46.20 14.93
C GLY A 380 -8.13 45.25 16.11
N ASN A 381 -8.56 43.99 16.03
CA ASN A 381 -8.53 43.03 17.12
C ASN A 381 -7.23 42.19 17.15
N THR A 382 -6.11 42.79 16.76
CA THR A 382 -4.82 42.11 16.59
C THR A 382 -4.07 41.86 17.91
N SER A 383 -4.54 42.45 19.02
CA SER A 383 -3.88 42.40 20.33
C SER A 383 -4.39 41.29 21.26
N SER A 384 -5.34 40.46 20.82
CA SER A 384 -5.87 39.34 21.61
C SER A 384 -5.62 37.98 20.93
N SER A 385 -4.44 37.40 21.21
CA SER A 385 -4.10 35.97 21.07
C SER A 385 -4.73 35.22 19.88
N SER A 386 -4.19 35.35 18.67
CA SER A 386 -4.51 34.45 17.55
C SER A 386 -3.41 34.53 16.48
N GLY A 387 -3.09 33.43 15.80
CA GLY A 387 -1.95 33.27 14.87
C GLY A 387 -2.00 34.10 13.58
N TYR A 388 -2.40 35.37 13.67
CA TYR A 388 -2.59 36.34 12.59
C TYR A 388 -1.82 37.65 12.84
N GLU A 389 -0.77 37.61 13.69
CA GLU A 389 0.08 38.78 14.01
C GLU A 389 0.73 39.40 12.76
N TRP A 390 0.93 38.58 11.72
CA TRP A 390 1.41 39.02 10.42
C TRP A 390 0.50 40.10 9.80
N ALA A 391 -0.82 40.02 10.02
CA ALA A 391 -1.76 40.95 9.39
C ALA A 391 -1.71 42.34 10.02
N ALA A 392 -1.32 42.44 11.29
CA ALA A 392 -1.13 43.70 12.00
C ALA A 392 0.17 44.39 11.57
N SER A 393 1.23 43.60 11.38
CA SER A 393 2.56 44.08 11.02
C SER A 393 2.73 44.32 9.52
N ALA A 394 1.87 43.76 8.69
CA ALA A 394 1.91 43.90 7.23
C ALA A 394 1.78 45.37 6.78
N ALA A 395 2.72 45.77 5.94
CA ALA A 395 2.69 47.02 5.19
C ALA A 395 1.74 46.90 3.99
N PRO A 396 1.27 48.03 3.41
CA PRO A 396 0.48 48.02 2.17
C PRO A 396 1.11 47.17 1.06
N ASN A 397 2.44 47.16 0.99
CA ASN A 397 3.21 46.43 -0.01
C ASN A 397 3.14 44.90 0.16
N ASP A 398 2.98 44.40 1.38
CA ASP A 398 2.93 42.96 1.63
C ASP A 398 1.63 42.34 1.07
N PHE A 399 0.56 43.13 1.01
CA PHE A 399 -0.70 42.72 0.40
C PHE A 399 -0.62 42.64 -1.14
N LEU A 400 0.29 43.38 -1.78
CA LEU A 400 0.54 43.22 -3.22
C LEU A 400 1.18 41.85 -3.50
N TYR A 401 2.12 41.41 -2.66
CA TYR A 401 2.69 40.06 -2.76
C TYR A 401 1.63 38.98 -2.53
N ILE A 402 0.69 39.21 -1.62
CA ILE A 402 -0.46 38.32 -1.42
C ILE A 402 -1.28 38.21 -2.71
N ILE A 403 -1.64 39.33 -3.35
CA ILE A 403 -2.45 39.31 -4.57
C ILE A 403 -1.72 38.60 -5.72
N HIS A 404 -0.44 38.93 -5.93
CA HIS A 404 0.41 38.27 -6.93
C HIS A 404 0.44 36.75 -6.71
N ASP A 405 0.77 36.32 -5.49
CA ASP A 405 0.86 34.90 -5.16
C ASP A 405 -0.49 34.18 -5.30
N ILE A 406 -1.62 34.81 -4.95
CA ILE A 406 -2.95 34.22 -5.17
C ILE A 406 -3.20 34.00 -6.66
N ASN A 407 -2.89 34.98 -7.51
CA ASN A 407 -3.05 34.83 -8.96
C ASN A 407 -2.21 33.67 -9.50
N CYS A 408 -0.96 33.55 -9.04
CA CYS A 408 -0.10 32.43 -9.39
C CYS A 408 -0.66 31.09 -8.88
N LEU A 409 -1.09 31.03 -7.63
CA LEU A 409 -1.69 29.82 -7.04
C LEU A 409 -2.96 29.40 -7.78
N VAL A 410 -3.85 30.33 -8.11
CA VAL A 410 -5.09 30.04 -8.85
C VAL A 410 -4.77 29.50 -10.24
N THR A 411 -3.82 30.13 -10.94
CA THR A 411 -3.39 29.69 -12.28
C THR A 411 -2.81 28.29 -12.25
N GLU A 412 -1.91 28.01 -11.32
CA GLU A 412 -1.28 26.70 -11.15
C GLU A 412 -2.30 25.61 -10.73
N VAL A 413 -3.10 25.88 -9.68
CA VAL A 413 -4.08 24.93 -9.12
C VAL A 413 -5.18 24.58 -10.12
N CYS A 414 -5.63 25.55 -10.94
CA CYS A 414 -6.67 25.34 -11.93
C CYS A 414 -6.12 24.88 -13.30
N GLY A 415 -4.82 24.89 -13.49
CA GLY A 415 -4.12 24.48 -14.72
C GLY A 415 -3.34 23.19 -14.50
N ASP A 416 -2.01 23.27 -14.67
CA ASP A 416 -1.09 22.13 -14.71
C ASP A 416 -1.24 21.17 -13.52
N TYR A 417 -1.46 21.69 -12.31
CA TYR A 417 -1.67 20.85 -11.12
C TYR A 417 -2.92 19.97 -11.25
N LEU A 418 -4.03 20.55 -11.67
CA LEU A 418 -5.29 19.82 -11.85
C LEU A 418 -5.16 18.77 -12.95
N ASP A 419 -4.56 19.14 -14.08
CA ASP A 419 -4.35 18.22 -15.20
C ASP A 419 -3.47 17.03 -14.78
N HIS A 420 -2.43 17.27 -13.99
CA HIS A 420 -1.59 16.22 -13.43
C HIS A 420 -2.38 15.26 -12.52
N VAL A 421 -3.21 15.78 -11.60
CA VAL A 421 -4.04 14.96 -10.72
C VAL A 421 -5.03 14.12 -11.53
N LEU A 422 -5.68 14.69 -12.54
CA LEU A 422 -6.62 13.98 -13.40
C LEU A 422 -5.92 12.89 -14.23
N GLN A 423 -4.70 13.14 -14.70
CA GLN A 423 -3.90 12.14 -15.42
C GLN A 423 -3.58 10.93 -14.54
N LEU A 424 -3.18 11.15 -13.28
CA LEU A 424 -2.91 10.08 -12.32
C LEU A 424 -4.17 9.24 -12.02
N LEU A 425 -5.34 9.86 -12.03
CA LEU A 425 -6.63 9.20 -11.78
C LEU A 425 -7.34 8.74 -13.06
N SER A 426 -6.67 8.74 -14.22
CA SER A 426 -7.27 8.42 -15.53
C SER A 426 -7.92 7.03 -15.64
N SER A 427 -7.59 6.11 -14.73
CA SER A 427 -8.23 4.79 -14.63
C SER A 427 -9.60 4.80 -13.94
N CYS A 428 -9.98 5.90 -13.27
CA CYS A 428 -11.26 6.06 -12.61
C CYS A 428 -12.40 6.37 -13.62
N SER A 429 -13.64 6.26 -13.16
CA SER A 429 -14.81 6.63 -13.98
C SER A 429 -14.87 8.14 -14.23
N ILE A 430 -15.53 8.53 -15.33
CA ILE A 430 -15.71 9.93 -15.73
C ILE A 430 -16.40 10.73 -14.60
N ASP A 431 -17.40 10.15 -13.92
CA ASP A 431 -18.09 10.81 -12.81
C ASP A 431 -17.15 11.16 -11.64
N VAL A 432 -16.19 10.29 -11.34
CA VAL A 432 -15.19 10.52 -10.28
C VAL A 432 -14.23 11.63 -10.71
N LEU A 433 -13.76 11.60 -11.96
CA LEU A 433 -12.88 12.63 -12.52
C LEU A 433 -13.55 14.01 -12.51
N ASP A 434 -14.82 14.08 -12.90
CA ASP A 434 -15.61 15.32 -12.87
C ASP A 434 -15.79 15.85 -11.45
N LEU A 435 -15.99 14.96 -10.47
CA LEU A 435 -16.09 15.35 -9.07
C LEU A 435 -14.76 15.90 -8.53
N VAL A 436 -13.65 15.23 -8.83
CA VAL A 436 -12.29 15.68 -8.46
C VAL A 436 -12.02 17.05 -9.07
N LYS A 437 -12.29 17.21 -10.37
CA LYS A 437 -12.14 18.45 -11.11
C LYS A 437 -12.92 19.60 -10.46
N LYS A 438 -14.23 19.39 -10.23
CA LYS A 438 -15.09 20.41 -9.59
C LYS A 438 -14.58 20.80 -8.20
N SER A 439 -14.12 19.82 -7.41
CA SER A 439 -13.63 20.04 -6.04
C SER A 439 -12.37 20.90 -6.01
N ILE A 440 -11.39 20.62 -6.88
CA ILE A 440 -10.15 21.40 -6.97
C ILE A 440 -10.42 22.80 -7.54
N LEU A 441 -11.26 22.92 -8.57
CA LEU A 441 -11.66 24.22 -9.13
C LEU A 441 -12.38 25.09 -8.10
N GLN A 442 -13.22 24.52 -7.24
CA GLN A 442 -13.84 25.25 -6.13
C GLN A 442 -12.80 25.79 -5.13
N GLY A 443 -11.72 25.04 -4.88
CA GLY A 443 -10.59 25.53 -4.10
C GLY A 443 -9.90 26.74 -4.75
N GLY A 444 -9.65 26.69 -6.07
CA GLY A 444 -9.13 27.84 -6.82
C GLY A 444 -10.07 29.05 -6.81
N GLN A 445 -11.38 28.84 -6.93
CA GLN A 445 -12.37 29.91 -6.80
C GLN A 445 -12.37 30.55 -5.40
N SER A 446 -12.15 29.74 -4.36
CA SER A 446 -12.08 30.22 -2.97
C SER A 446 -10.85 31.12 -2.76
N LEU A 447 -9.70 30.77 -3.35
CA LEU A 447 -8.51 31.62 -3.38
C LEU A 447 -8.76 32.92 -4.13
N ASN A 448 -9.37 32.85 -5.32
CA ASN A 448 -9.67 34.03 -6.12
C ASN A 448 -10.62 35.00 -5.38
N GLY A 449 -11.55 34.48 -4.58
CA GLY A 449 -12.43 35.26 -3.71
C GLY A 449 -11.71 36.09 -2.62
N LEU A 450 -10.44 35.83 -2.36
CA LEU A 450 -9.64 36.57 -1.37
C LEU A 450 -8.97 37.82 -1.96
N ILE A 451 -8.84 37.93 -3.29
CA ILE A 451 -8.23 39.08 -3.96
C ILE A 451 -8.94 40.40 -3.58
N PRO A 452 -10.28 40.51 -3.66
CA PRO A 452 -10.97 41.74 -3.26
C PRO A 452 -10.75 42.11 -1.79
N LEU A 453 -10.57 41.13 -0.91
CA LEU A 453 -10.30 41.37 0.51
C LEU A 453 -8.90 41.98 0.71
N ALA A 454 -7.90 41.49 -0.02
CA ALA A 454 -6.55 42.05 0.00
C ALA A 454 -6.50 43.48 -0.57
N ILE A 455 -7.21 43.74 -1.67
CA ILE A 455 -7.33 45.09 -2.26
C ILE A 455 -7.98 46.07 -1.28
N ASN A 456 -9.03 45.64 -0.58
CA ASN A 456 -9.65 46.46 0.46
C ASN A 456 -8.67 46.78 1.60
N ALA A 457 -7.86 45.81 2.03
CA ALA A 457 -6.85 46.02 3.07
C ALA A 457 -5.76 47.03 2.66
N ILE A 458 -5.33 47.01 1.39
CA ILE A 458 -4.43 48.04 0.83
C ILE A 458 -5.10 49.40 0.87
N THR A 459 -6.34 49.49 0.40
CA THR A 459 -7.11 50.73 0.32
C THR A 459 -7.29 51.34 1.71
N GLU A 460 -7.70 50.55 2.70
CA GLU A 460 -7.86 50.98 4.09
C GLU A 460 -6.52 51.49 4.67
N ALA A 461 -5.43 50.75 4.46
CA ALA A 461 -4.11 51.16 4.96
C ALA A 461 -3.61 52.47 4.34
N LEU A 462 -3.78 52.64 3.03
CA LEU A 462 -3.41 53.88 2.33
C LEU A 462 -4.28 55.07 2.76
N VAL A 463 -5.58 54.85 2.96
CA VAL A 463 -6.51 55.87 3.45
C VAL A 463 -6.13 56.30 4.86
N ASP A 464 -5.86 55.36 5.77
CA ASP A 464 -5.46 55.66 7.15
C ASP A 464 -4.19 56.50 7.23
N GLU A 465 -3.17 56.19 6.43
CA GLU A 465 -1.96 57.02 6.33
C GLU A 465 -2.26 58.40 5.71
N SER A 466 -3.07 58.45 4.66
CA SER A 466 -3.44 59.70 3.98
C SER A 466 -4.23 60.65 4.89
N VAL A 467 -5.10 60.10 5.75
CA VAL A 467 -5.88 60.87 6.74
C VAL A 467 -4.99 61.52 7.79
N LYS A 468 -3.83 60.95 8.13
CA LYS A 468 -2.87 61.61 9.05
C LYS A 468 -2.38 62.94 8.49
N GLY A 469 -2.22 63.05 7.17
CA GLY A 469 -1.87 64.30 6.48
C GLY A 469 -2.93 65.40 6.60
N LEU A 470 -4.20 65.06 6.88
CA LEU A 470 -5.28 66.03 7.10
C LEU A 470 -5.15 66.79 8.44
N LYS A 471 -4.29 66.35 9.36
CA LYS A 471 -4.04 67.09 10.62
C LYS A 471 -3.55 68.52 10.35
N ASP A 472 -2.81 68.71 9.25
CA ASP A 472 -2.26 70.00 8.84
C ASP A 472 -3.32 70.97 8.30
N VAL A 473 -4.55 70.51 8.03
CA VAL A 473 -5.67 71.37 7.63
C VAL A 473 -6.02 72.36 8.74
N LYS A 474 -5.85 71.98 10.02
CA LYS A 474 -6.09 72.87 11.16
C LYS A 474 -5.14 74.08 11.16
N ALA A 475 -3.96 73.98 10.55
CA ALA A 475 -3.01 75.08 10.43
C ALA A 475 -3.43 76.15 9.41
N ILE A 476 -4.38 75.85 8.51
CA ILE A 476 -4.84 76.78 7.47
C ILE A 476 -5.57 77.97 8.09
N ALA A 477 -6.46 77.74 9.07
CA ALA A 477 -7.20 78.80 9.74
C ALA A 477 -6.26 79.79 10.45
N THR A 478 -5.21 79.30 11.11
CA THR A 478 -4.17 80.12 11.73
C THR A 478 -3.39 80.93 10.69
N THR A 479 -3.15 80.34 9.53
CA THR A 479 -2.37 80.95 8.44
C THR A 479 -3.11 82.12 7.77
N PHE A 480 -4.44 82.06 7.68
CA PHE A 480 -5.31 83.11 7.10
C PHE A 480 -5.72 84.23 8.07
N ARG A 481 -5.53 84.04 9.39
CA ARG A 481 -5.79 85.09 10.40
C ARG A 481 -4.70 86.17 10.47
N MET A 482 -3.59 86.00 9.75
CA MET A 482 -2.52 87.01 9.68
C MET A 482 -2.79 88.02 8.55
N THR A 483 -2.83 89.31 8.90
CA THR A 483 -3.00 90.43 7.95
C THR A 483 -1.70 90.68 7.15
N ASN A 484 -1.83 91.03 5.86
CA ASN A 484 -0.76 91.29 4.86
C ASN A 484 -0.09 90.07 4.18
N LYS A 485 -0.81 88.98 3.90
CA LYS A 485 -0.26 87.88 3.06
C LYS A 485 -0.53 88.05 1.56
N PRO A 486 0.43 87.69 0.70
CA PRO A 486 0.22 87.64 -0.75
C PRO A 486 -0.78 86.54 -1.14
N ILE A 487 -1.42 86.70 -2.30
CA ILE A 487 -2.37 85.73 -2.85
C ILE A 487 -1.67 84.35 -2.99
N PRO A 488 -2.27 83.25 -2.50
CA PRO A 488 -1.65 81.92 -2.59
C PRO A 488 -1.40 81.50 -4.04
N SER A 489 -0.16 81.10 -4.36
CA SER A 489 0.25 80.60 -5.69
C SER A 489 0.68 79.13 -5.69
N ARG A 490 0.64 78.47 -4.53
CA ARG A 490 1.01 77.06 -4.34
C ARG A 490 -0.06 76.33 -3.53
N HIS A 491 -0.18 75.02 -3.73
CA HIS A 491 -1.08 74.18 -2.95
C HIS A 491 -0.67 74.20 -1.46
N SER A 492 -1.66 73.99 -0.57
CA SER A 492 -1.39 73.87 0.86
C SER A 492 -0.60 72.60 1.19
N LEU A 493 0.16 72.62 2.30
CA LEU A 493 1.06 71.52 2.70
C LEU A 493 0.32 70.20 2.97
N TYR A 494 -0.92 70.26 3.47
CA TYR A 494 -1.74 69.07 3.69
C TYR A 494 -2.05 68.33 2.37
N VAL A 495 -2.09 69.02 1.22
CA VAL A 495 -2.37 68.40 -0.09
C VAL A 495 -1.23 67.48 -0.50
N SER A 496 0.03 67.91 -0.30
CA SER A 496 1.19 67.05 -0.48
C SER A 496 1.21 65.91 0.53
N GLY A 497 0.89 66.18 1.80
CA GLY A 497 0.83 65.14 2.85
C GLY A 497 -0.21 64.06 2.55
N LEU A 498 -1.41 64.45 2.06
CA LEU A 498 -2.49 63.54 1.70
C LEU A 498 -2.16 62.65 0.49
N LEU A 499 -1.41 63.19 -0.48
CA LEU A 499 -1.06 62.45 -1.70
C LEU A 499 0.26 61.68 -1.59
N THR A 500 1.05 61.88 -0.54
CA THR A 500 2.36 61.23 -0.38
C THR A 500 2.25 59.70 -0.28
N PRO A 501 1.35 59.12 0.56
CA PRO A 501 1.21 57.66 0.65
C PRO A 501 0.83 57.02 -0.68
N LEU A 502 -0.05 57.68 -1.45
CA LEU A 502 -0.46 57.18 -2.76
C LEU A 502 0.63 57.35 -3.83
N LYS A 503 1.21 58.55 -3.96
CA LYS A 503 2.15 58.85 -5.04
C LYS A 503 3.54 58.27 -4.79
N LYS A 504 4.09 58.48 -3.60
CA LYS A 504 5.49 58.17 -3.30
C LYS A 504 5.67 56.75 -2.80
N ASP A 505 4.76 56.29 -1.94
CA ASP A 505 4.93 55.02 -1.24
C ASP A 505 4.28 53.84 -2.00
N PHE A 506 3.29 54.11 -2.87
CA PHE A 506 2.58 53.09 -3.64
C PHE A 506 2.84 53.18 -5.17
N LEU A 507 2.61 54.34 -5.81
CA LEU A 507 2.71 54.48 -7.28
C LEU A 507 4.16 54.58 -7.81
N ASP A 508 5.04 55.36 -7.18
CA ASP A 508 6.44 55.51 -7.66
C ASP A 508 7.28 54.24 -7.47
N MET A 509 6.80 53.28 -6.67
CA MET A 509 7.39 51.96 -6.45
C MET A 509 7.24 51.00 -7.65
N GLU A 510 6.34 51.28 -8.60
CA GLU A 510 6.22 50.58 -9.89
C GLU A 510 7.57 50.54 -10.64
N LYS A 511 8.41 51.56 -10.44
CA LYS A 511 9.74 51.67 -11.07
C LYS A 511 10.80 50.78 -10.42
N HIS A 512 10.54 50.20 -9.26
CA HIS A 512 11.54 49.52 -8.43
C HIS A 512 11.18 48.10 -7.99
N ASN A 513 9.96 47.62 -8.26
CA ASN A 513 9.54 46.27 -7.89
C ASN A 513 9.20 45.42 -9.13
N PRO A 514 10.05 44.45 -9.51
CA PRO A 514 9.91 43.69 -10.76
C PRO A 514 8.71 42.74 -10.80
N TYR A 515 7.99 42.55 -9.69
CA TYR A 515 6.90 41.58 -9.54
C TYR A 515 5.49 42.19 -9.65
N LEU A 516 5.39 43.51 -9.86
CA LEU A 516 4.11 44.20 -10.08
C LEU A 516 3.78 44.22 -11.57
N THR A 517 2.93 43.30 -12.02
CA THR A 517 2.33 43.39 -13.37
C THR A 517 1.31 44.53 -13.40
N LYS A 518 1.18 45.21 -14.54
CA LYS A 518 0.18 46.27 -14.75
C LYS A 518 -1.25 45.81 -14.38
N GLU A 519 -1.59 44.55 -14.67
CA GLU A 519 -2.89 43.94 -14.35
C GLU A 519 -3.16 43.76 -12.85
N THR A 520 -2.14 43.75 -12.00
CA THR A 520 -2.30 43.66 -10.54
C THR A 520 -2.54 45.05 -9.92
N ILE A 521 -2.21 46.12 -10.64
CA ILE A 521 -2.32 47.52 -10.21
C ILE A 521 -3.60 48.18 -10.76
N GLU A 522 -3.95 47.90 -12.03
CA GLU A 522 -5.21 48.32 -12.67
C GLU A 522 -6.43 47.64 -12.04
#